data_AF-A0A0K0DTA1-F1
#
_entry.id   AF-A0A0K0DTA1-F1
#
_cell.length_a   1.000
_cell.length_b   1.000
_cell.length_c   1.000
_cell.angle_alpha   90.00
_cell.angle_beta   90.00
_cell.angle_gamma   90.00
#
_symmetry.space_group_name_H-M   'P 1'
#
loop_
_entity.id
_entity.type
_entity.pdbx_description
1 polymer ?
#
loop_
_entity_poly.entity_id
_entity_poly.type
_entity_poly.pdbx_seq_one_letter_code
_entity_poly.pdbx_strand_id
1 'polypeptide(L)'
;MIFKVNVKKENIRRRNDGVKLINLYLLVFILSILLVNFSNTTTFSPSSDISSNNEERKGYIHLDKLLIENKDLDKYKNLIPQKEENENLDQNILVDVKSNDDDYNSKEGDSDVSEEIDKNAMFDHGYLKAVNIDNLEEQWGTNERPKGNPSNFVATISEVFSDRKSFACPKVKERFITGTSVENISPEDIGIIASLGDNLATGYGLWPGSNIDFRGASFSSGGDTSIDGLVTIPSIIQEFSNRDIIGVSHGLGTKDQLPKSQLNLAQVNTNSGDLPRQARELVERLRGIKDVDAYNTWTMVIITIGTDEVCNFCRGPNTDALKETIDILNRGIHKALIIMLGPVHVTSRTSLRENLLKDRCNCSKEKNDDFMKKLSNAWIEGFQEVEERVYSYKRSTFTLLQLPIFTITSRYPFSLFIKNSTSLNRRGHNYAAKWLWNRLITGPSYNITQVLSQDSYYCPDSYCPFFRVPENFGKCIAIRKEEYEKNPELFEKTLHKGKKKKLKSEIYKRTGIIILVAATVVTILSIIFYNKSKQISNKKVKNKSETKKIQEDDSNTSKTPNTGDSIGDHLLVNNVEKV
;
A
#
# COMPACT_ATOMS: atom_id res chain seq x y z
N MET A 1 -2.57 -67.62 -31.35
CA MET A 1 -2.16 -68.97 -30.92
C MET A 1 -2.98 -69.38 -29.71
N ILE A 2 -3.37 -70.66 -29.66
CA ILE A 2 -4.29 -71.24 -28.67
C ILE A 2 -3.45 -72.05 -27.68
N PHE A 3 -3.70 -71.95 -26.37
CA PHE A 3 -3.66 -73.12 -25.50
C PHE A 3 -4.64 -72.97 -24.34
N LYS A 4 -5.64 -73.84 -24.33
CA LYS A 4 -6.70 -73.95 -23.33
C LYS A 4 -6.57 -75.36 -22.76
N VAL A 5 -6.25 -75.51 -21.48
CA VAL A 5 -6.28 -76.82 -20.80
C VAL A 5 -7.16 -76.71 -19.56
N ASN A 6 -8.31 -77.37 -19.63
CA ASN A 6 -9.13 -77.71 -18.48
C ASN A 6 -8.49 -78.90 -17.75
N VAL A 7 -8.70 -79.03 -16.43
CA VAL A 7 -9.33 -80.22 -15.81
C VAL A 7 -9.44 -80.05 -14.28
N LYS A 8 -10.70 -79.91 -13.84
CA LYS A 8 -11.36 -80.56 -12.69
C LYS A 8 -10.93 -80.23 -11.24
N LYS A 9 -11.94 -79.79 -10.46
CA LYS A 9 -11.93 -79.61 -9.00
C LYS A 9 -11.87 -80.96 -8.26
N GLU A 10 -11.28 -80.93 -7.06
CA GLU A 10 -11.79 -81.72 -5.93
C GLU A 10 -11.70 -80.91 -4.61
N ASN A 11 -12.60 -81.17 -3.66
CA ASN A 11 -12.83 -80.32 -2.48
C ASN A 11 -12.03 -80.78 -1.25
N ILE A 12 -11.29 -79.88 -0.59
CA ILE A 12 -10.83 -80.09 0.79
C ILE A 12 -11.23 -78.94 1.72
N ARG A 13 -11.67 -79.32 2.92
CA ARG A 13 -12.34 -78.52 3.96
C ARG A 13 -11.61 -77.26 4.45
N ARG A 14 -12.43 -76.21 4.59
CA ARG A 14 -12.34 -75.04 5.49
C ARG A 14 -11.30 -75.09 6.64
N ARG A 15 -10.48 -74.03 6.73
CA ARG A 15 -10.02 -73.45 8.01
C ARG A 15 -10.00 -71.92 7.84
N ASN A 16 -11.06 -71.24 8.29
CA ASN A 16 -11.38 -69.88 7.81
C ASN A 16 -11.53 -68.84 8.93
N ASP A 17 -10.56 -68.80 9.85
CA ASP A 17 -10.50 -67.82 10.95
C ASP A 17 -9.22 -66.93 10.92
N GLY A 18 -8.22 -67.23 10.09
CA GLY A 18 -6.99 -66.42 9.99
C GLY A 18 -7.12 -65.14 9.15
N VAL A 19 -7.98 -65.13 8.13
CA VAL A 19 -8.03 -64.08 7.10
C VAL A 19 -8.49 -62.72 7.64
N LYS A 20 -9.29 -62.70 8.72
CA LYS A 20 -9.76 -61.45 9.34
C LYS A 20 -8.69 -60.73 10.17
N LEU A 21 -7.77 -61.46 10.82
CA LEU A 21 -6.65 -60.81 11.52
C LEU A 21 -5.62 -60.25 10.54
N ILE A 22 -5.33 -60.97 9.45
CA ILE A 22 -4.37 -60.53 8.42
C ILE A 22 -4.80 -59.18 7.82
N ASN A 23 -6.08 -59.05 7.43
CA ASN A 23 -6.60 -57.79 6.89
C ASN A 23 -6.58 -56.65 7.92
N LEU A 24 -6.82 -56.93 9.21
CA LEU A 24 -6.74 -55.90 10.26
C LEU A 24 -5.30 -55.44 10.49
N TYR A 25 -4.35 -56.38 10.55
CA TYR A 25 -2.92 -56.07 10.66
C TYR A 25 -2.42 -55.26 9.46
N LEU A 26 -2.82 -55.62 8.24
CA LEU A 26 -2.44 -54.88 7.03
C LEU A 26 -2.97 -53.43 7.06
N LEU A 27 -4.20 -53.23 7.52
CA LEU A 27 -4.83 -51.90 7.59
C LEU A 27 -4.20 -51.03 8.69
N VAL A 28 -3.87 -51.60 9.85
CA VAL A 28 -3.08 -50.94 10.91
C VAL A 28 -1.66 -50.62 10.43
N PHE A 29 -1.03 -51.51 9.67
CA PHE A 29 0.31 -51.29 9.11
C PHE A 29 0.31 -50.13 8.10
N ILE A 30 -0.66 -50.08 7.17
CA ILE A 30 -0.84 -48.96 6.23
C ILE A 30 -1.12 -47.64 6.98
N LEU A 31 -1.99 -47.65 8.00
CA LEU A 31 -2.21 -46.47 8.86
C LEU A 31 -0.94 -46.03 9.58
N SER A 32 -0.12 -46.96 10.06
CA SER A 32 1.16 -46.64 10.71
C SER A 32 2.18 -46.03 9.74
N ILE A 33 2.28 -46.53 8.50
CA ILE A 33 3.13 -45.95 7.46
C ILE A 33 2.65 -44.53 7.10
N LEU A 34 1.33 -44.32 6.98
CA LEU A 34 0.77 -42.99 6.71
C LEU A 34 1.05 -42.02 7.87
N LEU A 35 0.92 -42.44 9.12
CA LEU A 35 1.24 -41.63 10.30
C LEU A 35 2.74 -41.34 10.41
N VAL A 36 3.62 -42.32 10.16
CA VAL A 36 5.09 -42.12 10.14
C VAL A 36 5.51 -41.16 9.03
N ASN A 37 4.92 -41.24 7.84
CA ASN A 37 5.17 -40.26 6.77
C ASN A 37 4.60 -38.86 7.12
N PHE A 38 3.53 -38.76 7.91
CA PHE A 38 2.99 -37.50 8.41
C PHE A 38 3.90 -36.88 9.50
N SER A 39 4.48 -37.71 10.36
CA SER A 39 5.45 -37.29 11.40
C SER A 39 6.82 -36.93 10.82
N ASN A 40 7.34 -37.72 9.86
CA ASN A 40 8.63 -37.47 9.23
C ASN A 40 8.63 -36.27 8.27
N THR A 41 7.44 -35.76 7.89
CA THR A 41 7.30 -34.46 7.21
C THR A 41 7.08 -33.28 8.19
N THR A 42 7.12 -33.54 9.50
CA THR A 42 6.90 -32.55 10.57
C THR A 42 7.95 -32.61 11.71
N THR A 43 9.19 -33.05 11.43
CA THR A 43 10.32 -32.95 12.39
C THR A 43 11.62 -32.43 11.77
N PHE A 44 12.04 -31.26 12.26
CA PHE A 44 13.42 -30.78 12.47
C PHE A 44 14.53 -31.08 11.44
N SER A 45 15.13 -30.00 10.97
CA SER A 45 16.58 -29.80 11.07
C SER A 45 16.86 -28.33 11.36
N PRO A 46 17.45 -27.97 12.53
CA PRO A 46 17.88 -26.61 12.80
C PRO A 46 19.28 -26.44 12.17
N SER A 47 19.33 -25.93 10.94
CA SER A 47 20.61 -25.61 10.29
C SER A 47 21.19 -24.32 10.88
N SER A 48 22.22 -24.52 11.72
CA SER A 48 23.15 -23.55 12.29
C SER A 48 23.45 -22.32 11.42
N ASP A 49 23.34 -21.17 12.06
CA ASP A 49 24.29 -20.05 12.01
C ASP A 49 24.96 -19.68 10.67
N ILE A 50 24.36 -18.70 10.00
CA ILE A 50 25.13 -17.55 9.51
C ILE A 50 24.51 -16.31 10.14
N SER A 51 25.31 -15.59 10.92
CA SER A 51 24.92 -14.30 11.50
C SER A 51 24.81 -13.24 10.40
N SER A 52 23.60 -12.98 9.90
CA SER A 52 23.33 -11.79 9.09
C SER A 52 22.43 -10.85 9.88
N ASN A 53 23.06 -9.81 10.43
CA ASN A 53 22.50 -8.74 11.27
C ASN A 53 20.99 -8.51 11.14
N ASN A 54 20.29 -8.58 12.28
CA ASN A 54 19.11 -7.76 12.51
C ASN A 54 19.54 -6.29 12.57
N GLU A 55 19.81 -5.68 11.42
CA GLU A 55 19.84 -4.22 11.34
C GLU A 55 18.43 -3.71 11.60
N GLU A 56 18.28 -3.01 12.74
CA GLU A 56 17.20 -2.07 12.92
C GLU A 56 17.20 -1.09 11.75
N ARG A 57 16.30 -1.28 10.77
CA ARG A 57 15.97 -0.24 9.80
C ARG A 57 15.14 0.85 10.50
N LYS A 58 15.82 1.60 11.36
CA LYS A 58 15.39 2.90 11.87
C LYS A 58 15.21 3.85 10.68
N GLY A 59 14.25 4.77 10.82
CA GLY A 59 13.57 5.43 9.70
C GLY A 59 14.48 6.14 8.69
N TYR A 60 13.97 6.28 7.46
CA TYR A 60 14.61 7.09 6.44
C TYR A 60 14.72 8.55 6.91
N ILE A 61 15.94 9.10 6.89
CA ILE A 61 16.20 10.49 7.23
C ILE A 61 15.49 11.39 6.19
N HIS A 62 14.53 12.19 6.65
CA HIS A 62 13.74 13.08 5.81
C HIS A 62 14.58 14.28 5.35
N LEU A 63 14.59 14.56 4.04
CA LEU A 63 15.16 15.79 3.48
C LEU A 63 14.51 17.04 4.10
N ASP A 64 13.24 16.95 4.48
CA ASP A 64 12.48 18.04 5.12
C ASP A 64 13.00 18.35 6.54
N LYS A 65 13.61 17.36 7.22
CA LYS A 65 14.29 17.59 8.49
C LYS A 65 15.59 18.39 8.30
N LEU A 66 16.31 18.15 7.20
CA LEU A 66 17.49 18.93 6.82
C LEU A 66 17.15 20.38 6.48
N LEU A 67 16.01 20.66 5.84
CA LEU A 67 15.52 22.04 5.63
C LEU A 67 15.34 22.81 6.97
N ILE A 68 14.95 22.09 8.02
CA ILE A 68 14.65 22.64 9.34
C ILE A 68 15.89 22.76 10.25
N GLU A 69 16.93 21.94 10.05
CA GLU A 69 18.08 21.84 10.98
C GLU A 69 19.40 22.49 10.50
N ASN A 70 19.57 22.77 9.20
CA ASN A 70 20.89 23.11 8.65
C ASN A 70 21.37 24.56 8.92
N LYS A 71 22.18 24.77 9.96
CA LYS A 71 22.46 26.11 10.54
C LYS A 71 23.26 27.12 9.68
N ASP A 72 23.98 26.71 8.63
CA ASP A 72 24.98 27.54 7.94
C ASP A 72 24.71 27.78 6.44
N LEU A 73 23.66 28.55 6.09
CA LEU A 73 23.43 28.94 4.68
C LEU A 73 24.19 30.22 4.26
N ASP A 74 24.51 31.12 5.20
CA ASP A 74 25.25 32.36 4.89
C ASP A 74 26.71 32.12 4.48
N LYS A 75 27.28 30.95 4.80
CA LYS A 75 28.66 30.59 4.44
C LYS A 75 28.87 30.38 2.93
N TYR A 76 27.80 30.12 2.17
CA TYR A 76 27.87 29.77 0.74
C TYR A 76 27.48 30.92 -0.21
N LYS A 77 27.17 32.12 0.31
CA LYS A 77 26.86 33.32 -0.52
C LYS A 77 27.95 33.68 -1.54
N ASN A 78 29.21 33.35 -1.24
CA ASN A 78 30.36 33.70 -2.06
C ASN A 78 30.69 32.68 -3.18
N LEU A 79 29.87 31.64 -3.37
CA LEU A 79 30.09 30.57 -4.34
C LEU A 79 29.15 30.62 -5.57
N ILE A 80 28.43 31.73 -5.75
CA ILE A 80 27.62 31.99 -6.95
C ILE A 80 28.40 32.97 -7.85
N PRO A 81 28.82 32.59 -9.07
CA PRO A 81 29.46 33.51 -9.99
C PRO A 81 28.46 34.59 -10.43
N GLN A 82 28.70 35.85 -10.06
CA GLN A 82 28.04 36.96 -10.73
C GLN A 82 28.73 37.20 -12.07
N LYS A 83 27.94 37.15 -13.15
CA LYS A 83 28.39 37.54 -14.48
C LYS A 83 28.13 39.04 -14.61
N GLU A 84 29.19 39.83 -14.65
CA GLU A 84 29.11 41.28 -14.81
C GLU A 84 28.59 41.64 -16.20
N GLU A 85 27.46 42.33 -16.28
CA GLU A 85 27.12 43.20 -17.41
C GLU A 85 27.00 44.63 -16.87
N ASN A 86 27.96 45.47 -17.25
CA ASN A 86 28.04 46.87 -16.85
C ASN A 86 27.10 47.71 -17.73
N GLU A 87 26.13 48.39 -17.13
CA GLU A 87 25.62 49.65 -17.69
C GLU A 87 25.17 50.60 -16.57
N ASN A 88 25.59 51.86 -16.68
CA ASN A 88 25.37 52.89 -15.64
C ASN A 88 23.92 53.39 -15.67
N LEU A 89 23.23 53.45 -14.52
CA LEU A 89 22.49 54.66 -14.16
C LEU A 89 22.21 54.81 -12.64
N ASP A 90 22.65 55.95 -12.12
CA ASP A 90 22.25 56.72 -10.94
C ASP A 90 21.80 56.07 -9.62
N GLN A 91 22.49 56.52 -8.57
CA GLN A 91 22.19 56.32 -7.16
C GLN A 91 20.97 57.16 -6.73
N ASN A 92 19.83 56.55 -6.40
CA ASN A 92 18.81 57.14 -5.50
C ASN A 92 17.61 56.20 -5.15
N ILE A 93 17.84 54.91 -4.87
CA ILE A 93 16.78 54.03 -4.30
C ILE A 93 17.34 53.23 -3.12
N LEU A 94 17.46 53.90 -1.98
CA LEU A 94 17.44 53.28 -0.65
C LEU A 94 16.27 53.91 0.10
N VAL A 95 15.40 53.10 0.69
CA VAL A 95 14.02 53.44 1.12
C VAL A 95 13.00 53.46 -0.02
N ASP A 96 12.53 52.27 -0.43
CA ASP A 96 11.10 51.96 -0.57
C ASP A 96 10.87 50.49 -0.99
N VAL A 97 10.54 49.64 0.00
CA VAL A 97 10.10 48.23 -0.22
C VAL A 97 8.83 47.95 0.63
N LYS A 98 7.99 48.97 0.83
CA LYS A 98 6.74 48.88 1.61
C LYS A 98 5.53 49.57 0.97
N SER A 99 5.65 50.04 -0.27
CA SER A 99 4.56 50.65 -1.04
C SER A 99 4.79 50.45 -2.53
N ASN A 100 4.23 49.36 -3.06
CA ASN A 100 3.92 49.12 -4.47
C ASN A 100 2.87 48.00 -4.52
N ASP A 101 1.71 48.30 -3.93
CA ASP A 101 0.52 47.42 -3.88
C ASP A 101 -0.54 47.85 -4.93
N ASP A 102 -0.08 48.52 -5.99
CA ASP A 102 -0.91 49.21 -6.98
C ASP A 102 -0.86 48.54 -8.37
N ASP A 103 -2.04 48.41 -8.98
CA ASP A 103 -2.31 48.00 -10.37
C ASP A 103 -1.77 46.65 -10.89
N TYR A 104 -2.21 45.56 -10.26
CA TYR A 104 -2.55 44.33 -11.00
C TYR A 104 -4.07 44.28 -11.25
N ASN A 105 -4.50 44.81 -12.40
CA ASN A 105 -5.90 44.75 -12.85
C ASN A 105 -6.26 43.33 -13.32
N SER A 106 -6.93 42.55 -12.47
CA SER A 106 -7.38 41.19 -12.80
C SER A 106 -8.66 41.17 -13.67
N LYS A 107 -8.65 41.92 -14.78
CA LYS A 107 -9.77 42.10 -15.70
C LYS A 107 -9.46 41.74 -17.16
N GLU A 108 -8.55 40.80 -17.36
CA GLU A 108 -8.42 40.10 -18.64
C GLU A 108 -8.28 38.59 -18.39
N GLY A 109 -8.97 37.82 -19.22
CA GLY A 109 -9.20 36.39 -19.02
C GLY A 109 -8.12 35.54 -19.64
N ASP A 110 -6.85 35.84 -19.35
CA ASP A 110 -5.76 35.37 -20.19
C ASP A 110 -5.20 33.98 -19.86
N SER A 111 -4.93 33.29 -20.96
CA SER A 111 -4.60 31.88 -21.07
C SER A 111 -3.11 31.60 -20.95
N ASP A 112 -2.37 32.34 -20.13
CA ASP A 112 -0.90 32.28 -20.13
C ASP A 112 -0.33 31.23 -19.18
N VAL A 113 -0.43 29.97 -19.63
CA VAL A 113 0.44 28.88 -19.21
C VAL A 113 1.58 28.68 -20.24
N SER A 114 2.14 29.79 -20.77
CA SER A 114 3.13 29.72 -21.87
C SER A 114 4.13 30.88 -22.00
N GLU A 115 4.30 31.75 -20.99
CA GLU A 115 5.17 32.95 -21.11
C GLU A 115 6.30 33.04 -20.06
N GLU A 116 7.04 31.95 -19.84
CA GLU A 116 8.37 32.03 -19.19
C GLU A 116 9.40 31.05 -19.79
N ILE A 117 9.09 30.45 -20.95
CA ILE A 117 10.10 29.77 -21.79
C ILE A 117 10.83 30.87 -22.55
N ASP A 118 12.04 31.21 -22.11
CA ASP A 118 12.97 31.99 -22.92
C ASP A 118 13.26 31.20 -24.21
N LYS A 119 12.72 31.70 -25.33
CA LYS A 119 12.86 31.06 -26.66
C LYS A 119 14.30 31.13 -27.17
N ASN A 120 15.18 31.90 -26.53
CA ASN A 120 16.61 31.97 -26.81
C ASN A 120 17.45 31.12 -25.83
N ALA A 121 16.86 30.57 -24.77
CA ALA A 121 17.48 29.54 -23.95
C ALA A 121 17.49 28.21 -24.72
N MET A 122 18.46 28.09 -25.63
CA MET A 122 18.85 26.82 -26.24
C MET A 122 19.02 25.78 -25.13
N PHE A 123 18.13 24.79 -25.08
CA PHE A 123 18.15 23.73 -24.07
C PHE A 123 19.38 22.85 -24.25
N ASP A 124 20.52 23.29 -23.71
CA ASP A 124 21.70 22.47 -23.60
C ASP A 124 21.46 21.38 -22.54
N HIS A 125 21.28 20.15 -23.01
CA HIS A 125 21.23 18.95 -22.19
C HIS A 125 22.53 18.73 -21.37
N GLY A 126 23.56 19.57 -21.53
CA GLY A 126 24.72 19.68 -20.65
C GLY A 126 24.41 19.76 -19.16
N TYR A 127 23.29 20.38 -18.74
CA TYR A 127 22.91 20.36 -17.31
C TYR A 127 22.52 18.95 -16.82
N LEU A 128 21.96 18.08 -17.68
CA LEU A 128 21.70 16.67 -17.34
C LEU A 128 23.01 15.88 -17.19
N LYS A 129 24.07 16.25 -17.93
CA LYS A 129 25.43 15.71 -17.72
C LYS A 129 26.09 16.25 -16.44
N ALA A 130 25.62 17.36 -15.90
CA ALA A 130 26.08 17.94 -14.64
C ALA A 130 25.38 17.35 -13.40
N VAL A 131 24.35 16.51 -13.57
CA VAL A 131 23.78 15.68 -12.50
C VAL A 131 24.68 14.46 -12.24
N ASN A 132 25.98 14.74 -12.01
CA ASN A 132 26.89 13.74 -11.46
C ASN A 132 26.77 13.78 -9.93
N ILE A 133 25.93 12.90 -9.39
CA ILE A 133 25.58 12.85 -7.96
C ILE A 133 26.75 12.33 -7.09
N ASP A 134 27.87 11.95 -7.69
CA ASP A 134 29.11 11.61 -6.99
C ASP A 134 29.70 12.79 -6.19
N ASN A 135 29.36 14.05 -6.51
CA ASN A 135 29.82 15.24 -5.77
C ASN A 135 28.92 15.67 -4.59
N LEU A 136 27.97 14.84 -4.15
CA LEU A 136 27.11 15.13 -2.97
C LEU A 136 27.80 14.85 -1.62
N GLU A 137 29.13 14.72 -1.62
CA GLU A 137 29.95 14.30 -0.47
C GLU A 137 30.17 15.40 0.59
N GLU A 138 29.99 16.69 0.27
CA GLU A 138 30.18 17.81 1.21
C GLU A 138 28.96 18.13 2.09
N GLN A 139 27.77 17.58 1.81
CA GLN A 139 26.53 18.00 2.49
C GLN A 139 26.04 17.04 3.58
N TRP A 140 26.73 15.92 3.78
CA TRP A 140 26.39 14.91 4.79
C TRP A 140 27.47 14.89 5.86
N GLY A 141 27.14 15.33 7.08
CA GLY A 141 28.04 15.23 8.22
C GLY A 141 28.51 13.78 8.41
N THR A 142 29.80 13.59 8.69
CA THR A 142 30.56 12.33 8.57
C THR A 142 30.06 11.14 9.41
N ASN A 143 28.95 11.29 10.15
CA ASN A 143 28.44 10.34 11.14
C ASN A 143 27.04 9.78 10.83
N GLU A 144 26.34 10.22 9.78
CA GLU A 144 24.92 9.85 9.53
C GLU A 144 24.67 9.01 8.25
N ARG A 145 25.71 8.41 7.67
CA ARG A 145 25.54 7.43 6.59
C ARG A 145 24.84 6.17 7.12
N PRO A 146 23.69 5.73 6.57
CA PRO A 146 23.20 4.37 6.80
C PRO A 146 24.30 3.39 6.36
N LYS A 147 24.68 2.41 7.19
CA LYS A 147 25.79 1.47 6.92
C LYS A 147 25.48 0.41 5.84
N GLY A 148 24.61 0.75 4.89
CA GLY A 148 24.43 0.03 3.64
C GLY A 148 25.58 0.28 2.66
N ASN A 149 25.83 -0.73 1.82
CA ASN A 149 26.90 -0.78 0.80
C ASN A 149 27.02 0.55 0.01
N PRO A 150 28.24 1.05 -0.32
CA PRO A 150 28.40 2.33 -1.02
C PRO A 150 27.68 2.45 -2.36
N SER A 151 27.29 1.33 -2.97
CA SER A 151 26.50 1.22 -4.21
C SER A 151 24.99 1.50 -4.03
N ASN A 152 24.59 2.44 -3.15
CA ASN A 152 23.18 2.77 -2.96
C ASN A 152 22.66 3.50 -4.21
N PHE A 153 21.81 2.81 -4.97
CA PHE A 153 21.32 3.24 -6.28
C PHE A 153 20.66 4.63 -6.23
N VAL A 154 21.35 5.59 -6.82
CA VAL A 154 20.86 6.94 -7.13
C VAL A 154 20.04 6.86 -8.42
N ALA A 155 18.86 7.50 -8.45
CA ALA A 155 18.08 7.60 -9.67
C ALA A 155 18.82 8.50 -10.69
N THR A 156 19.21 7.93 -11.82
CA THR A 156 19.90 8.62 -12.92
C THR A 156 18.85 9.11 -13.91
N ILE A 157 18.73 10.43 -14.05
CA ILE A 157 17.75 11.05 -14.96
C ILE A 157 18.39 11.19 -16.35
N SER A 158 18.17 10.18 -17.19
CA SER A 158 18.66 10.16 -18.58
C SER A 158 17.79 10.96 -19.54
N GLU A 159 16.49 11.08 -19.25
CA GLU A 159 15.49 11.66 -20.14
C GLU A 159 14.51 12.56 -19.36
N VAL A 160 14.05 13.62 -20.03
CA VAL A 160 13.09 14.60 -19.51
C VAL A 160 12.14 15.04 -20.62
N PHE A 161 10.95 15.52 -20.25
CA PHE A 161 9.95 16.08 -21.16
C PHE A 161 9.32 17.36 -20.58
N SER A 162 8.76 18.21 -21.42
CA SER A 162 8.14 19.48 -20.99
C SER A 162 6.67 19.58 -21.38
N ASP A 163 6.28 18.89 -22.45
CA ASP A 163 4.97 18.90 -23.09
C ASP A 163 4.70 17.52 -23.72
N ARG A 164 3.55 17.35 -24.38
CA ARG A 164 3.17 16.08 -25.01
C ARG A 164 3.98 15.74 -26.26
N LYS A 165 4.55 16.75 -26.94
CA LYS A 165 5.36 16.56 -28.15
C LYS A 165 6.78 16.09 -27.84
N SER A 166 7.30 16.49 -26.68
CA SER A 166 8.61 16.10 -26.13
C SER A 166 8.56 14.84 -25.25
N PHE A 167 7.37 14.26 -25.04
CA PHE A 167 7.24 13.01 -24.28
C PHE A 167 7.92 11.83 -25.01
N ALA A 168 9.09 11.44 -24.51
CA ALA A 168 9.90 10.33 -25.05
C ALA A 168 10.12 9.18 -24.05
N CYS A 169 9.62 9.30 -22.81
CA CYS A 169 9.95 8.38 -21.72
C CYS A 169 9.67 6.90 -22.06
N PRO A 170 10.53 5.96 -21.60
CA PRO A 170 10.38 4.55 -21.91
C PRO A 170 9.11 3.96 -21.26
N LYS A 171 8.27 3.33 -22.08
CA LYS A 171 7.22 2.43 -21.62
C LYS A 171 7.85 1.06 -21.31
N VAL A 172 7.58 0.54 -20.12
CA VAL A 172 8.32 -0.56 -19.47
C VAL A 172 7.47 -1.77 -19.14
N LYS A 173 6.14 -1.62 -19.07
CA LYS A 173 5.18 -2.68 -18.74
C LYS A 173 5.27 -3.88 -19.70
N GLU A 174 5.72 -3.67 -20.94
CA GLU A 174 5.95 -4.76 -21.89
C GLU A 174 7.25 -5.53 -21.61
N ARG A 175 8.32 -4.84 -21.19
CA ARG A 175 9.69 -5.37 -21.08
C ARG A 175 10.03 -5.92 -19.68
N PHE A 176 9.42 -5.37 -18.63
CA PHE A 176 9.73 -5.68 -17.24
C PHE A 176 8.52 -6.28 -16.48
N ILE A 177 8.80 -6.94 -15.36
CA ILE A 177 7.79 -7.36 -14.38
C ILE A 177 7.46 -6.16 -13.50
N THR A 178 6.26 -5.62 -13.68
CA THR A 178 5.75 -4.43 -12.98
C THR A 178 4.47 -4.76 -12.20
N GLY A 179 4.14 -3.96 -11.18
CA GLY A 179 2.83 -4.00 -10.52
C GLY A 179 2.49 -5.28 -9.75
N THR A 180 3.49 -6.12 -9.44
CA THR A 180 3.32 -7.31 -8.59
C THR A 180 3.32 -6.96 -7.10
N SER A 181 4.01 -5.88 -6.75
CA SER A 181 4.36 -5.50 -5.39
C SER A 181 4.64 -4.00 -5.29
N VAL A 182 4.71 -3.46 -4.07
CA VAL A 182 4.93 -2.02 -3.83
C VAL A 182 6.29 -1.53 -4.38
N GLU A 183 7.32 -2.36 -4.35
CA GLU A 183 8.65 -1.99 -4.84
C GLU A 183 8.78 -1.83 -6.37
N ASN A 184 7.80 -2.28 -7.17
CA ASN A 184 7.88 -2.30 -8.64
C ASN A 184 6.64 -1.75 -9.38
N ILE A 185 5.96 -0.76 -8.79
CA ILE A 185 4.86 -0.06 -9.44
C ILE A 185 5.44 0.92 -10.48
N SER A 186 5.17 0.69 -11.78
CA SER A 186 5.46 1.69 -12.82
C SER A 186 4.28 2.66 -13.00
N PRO A 187 4.47 3.82 -13.66
CA PRO A 187 3.36 4.71 -14.01
C PRO A 187 2.23 3.99 -14.76
N GLU A 188 2.56 3.04 -15.64
CA GLU A 188 1.60 2.26 -16.43
C GLU A 188 0.77 1.24 -15.61
N ASP A 189 1.11 1.02 -14.34
CA ASP A 189 0.36 0.12 -13.44
C ASP A 189 -0.83 0.80 -12.76
N ILE A 190 -0.80 2.12 -12.63
CA ILE A 190 -1.90 2.89 -12.04
C ILE A 190 -3.10 2.85 -12.99
N GLY A 191 -4.22 2.31 -12.51
CA GLY A 191 -5.49 2.29 -13.25
C GLY A 191 -6.62 3.00 -12.52
N ILE A 192 -6.40 3.41 -11.27
CA ILE A 192 -7.35 4.20 -10.48
C ILE A 192 -6.58 5.33 -9.78
N ILE A 193 -7.07 6.57 -9.89
CA ILE A 193 -6.64 7.72 -9.10
C ILE A 193 -7.76 8.10 -8.15
N ALA A 194 -7.41 8.46 -6.91
CA ALA A 194 -8.31 9.10 -5.96
C ALA A 194 -7.62 10.27 -5.24
N SER A 195 -8.40 11.22 -4.76
CA SER A 195 -7.92 12.32 -3.91
C SER A 195 -8.75 12.43 -2.64
N LEU A 196 -8.08 12.57 -1.50
CA LEU A 196 -8.66 12.94 -0.20
C LEU A 196 -7.98 14.25 0.25
N GLY A 197 -8.62 15.03 1.12
CA GLY A 197 -7.99 16.22 1.67
C GLY A 197 -8.85 17.46 1.86
N ASP A 198 -8.13 18.57 1.90
CA ASP A 198 -8.58 19.95 2.08
C ASP A 198 -8.73 20.73 0.75
N ASN A 199 -8.79 22.06 0.83
CA ASN A 199 -8.99 22.98 -0.31
C ASN A 199 -8.04 22.70 -1.49
N LEU A 200 -6.82 22.25 -1.20
CA LEU A 200 -5.78 22.05 -2.19
C LEU A 200 -6.12 20.89 -3.15
N ALA A 201 -6.72 19.81 -2.65
CA ALA A 201 -7.17 18.70 -3.49
C ALA A 201 -8.47 19.01 -4.25
N THR A 202 -9.34 19.90 -3.76
CA THR A 202 -10.59 20.23 -4.50
C THR A 202 -10.37 21.15 -5.70
N GLY A 203 -9.22 21.83 -5.79
CA GLY A 203 -9.00 22.87 -6.79
C GLY A 203 -9.83 24.13 -6.50
N TYR A 204 -10.04 24.44 -5.21
CA TYR A 204 -10.83 25.58 -4.77
C TYR A 204 -10.24 26.91 -5.28
N GLY A 205 -11.05 27.69 -6.02
CA GLY A 205 -10.64 29.01 -6.50
C GLY A 205 -9.78 29.01 -7.77
N LEU A 206 -9.53 27.86 -8.39
CA LEU A 206 -8.79 27.79 -9.66
C LEU A 206 -9.57 28.33 -10.86
N TRP A 207 -10.91 28.42 -10.74
CA TRP A 207 -11.73 29.08 -11.76
C TRP A 207 -11.77 30.60 -11.49
N PRO A 208 -11.24 31.44 -12.40
CA PRO A 208 -11.04 32.87 -12.14
C PRO A 208 -12.29 33.59 -11.62
N GLY A 209 -12.11 34.41 -10.59
CA GLY A 209 -13.18 35.21 -9.99
C GLY A 209 -14.26 34.42 -9.25
N SER A 210 -14.08 33.12 -8.99
CA SER A 210 -15.07 32.29 -8.30
C SER A 210 -14.45 31.46 -7.17
N ASN A 211 -15.27 31.18 -6.15
CA ASN A 211 -14.93 30.29 -5.03
C ASN A 211 -15.51 28.88 -5.24
N ILE A 212 -15.42 28.38 -6.47
CA ILE A 212 -15.96 27.07 -6.87
C ILE A 212 -14.82 26.03 -6.87
N ASP A 213 -15.13 24.81 -6.44
CA ASP A 213 -14.27 23.63 -6.58
C ASP A 213 -14.04 23.30 -8.07
N PHE A 214 -12.84 23.55 -8.59
CA PHE A 214 -12.47 23.14 -9.95
C PHE A 214 -11.66 21.84 -9.91
N ARG A 215 -12.34 20.73 -9.58
CA ARG A 215 -11.71 19.42 -9.37
C ARG A 215 -11.04 18.90 -10.63
N GLY A 216 -11.59 19.21 -11.82
CA GLY A 216 -10.97 18.91 -13.11
C GLY A 216 -9.64 19.62 -13.39
N ALA A 217 -9.35 20.69 -12.63
CA ALA A 217 -8.11 21.45 -12.65
C ALA A 217 -7.18 21.15 -11.45
N SER A 218 -7.58 20.27 -10.52
CA SER A 218 -6.76 19.96 -9.35
C SER A 218 -5.52 19.15 -9.72
N PHE A 219 -4.35 19.57 -9.23
CA PHE A 219 -3.06 18.94 -9.51
C PHE A 219 -3.03 17.45 -9.12
N SER A 220 -3.83 17.04 -8.13
CA SER A 220 -3.83 15.69 -7.57
C SER A 220 -4.68 14.69 -8.36
N SER A 221 -5.77 15.13 -9.00
CA SER A 221 -6.69 14.21 -9.70
C SER A 221 -7.48 14.79 -10.88
N GLY A 222 -7.26 16.03 -11.27
CA GLY A 222 -7.94 16.64 -12.42
C GLY A 222 -7.51 16.04 -13.75
N GLY A 223 -8.37 16.10 -14.76
CA GLY A 223 -8.11 15.60 -16.12
C GLY A 223 -8.70 16.45 -17.23
N ASP A 224 -9.10 17.71 -16.97
CA ASP A 224 -9.71 18.56 -18.01
C ASP A 224 -8.73 19.03 -19.09
N THR A 225 -7.42 18.86 -18.88
CA THR A 225 -6.37 19.20 -19.85
C THR A 225 -5.25 18.16 -19.88
N SER A 226 -4.53 18.08 -21.01
CA SER A 226 -3.25 17.34 -21.12
C SER A 226 -2.12 18.07 -20.40
N ILE A 227 -0.92 17.48 -20.43
CA ILE A 227 0.31 18.12 -19.93
C ILE A 227 0.71 19.40 -20.70
N ASP A 228 0.05 19.70 -21.83
CA ASP A 228 0.25 20.94 -22.61
C ASP A 228 -0.54 22.14 -22.03
N GLY A 229 -1.44 21.90 -21.06
CA GLY A 229 -2.31 22.90 -20.46
C GLY A 229 -2.09 23.03 -18.95
N LEU A 230 -3.11 22.69 -18.17
CA LEU A 230 -2.97 22.57 -16.72
C LEU A 230 -2.52 21.15 -16.36
N VAL A 231 -1.38 21.04 -15.70
CA VAL A 231 -0.72 19.76 -15.48
C VAL A 231 -1.13 19.17 -14.14
N THR A 232 -1.51 17.90 -14.16
CA THR A 232 -2.00 17.14 -13.03
C THR A 232 -1.28 15.78 -13.01
N ILE A 233 -1.26 15.10 -11.86
CA ILE A 233 -0.67 13.77 -11.77
C ILE A 233 -1.34 12.77 -12.75
N PRO A 234 -2.68 12.74 -12.91
CA PRO A 234 -3.30 11.93 -13.95
C PRO A 234 -2.86 12.28 -15.37
N SER A 235 -2.78 13.57 -15.74
CA SER A 235 -2.41 13.94 -17.11
C SER A 235 -0.98 13.49 -17.45
N ILE A 236 -0.06 13.52 -16.48
CA ILE A 236 1.28 12.96 -16.66
C ILE A 236 1.25 11.42 -16.78
N ILE A 237 0.54 10.71 -15.90
CA ILE A 237 0.42 9.24 -15.96
C ILE A 237 -0.22 8.77 -17.28
N GLN A 238 -1.14 9.56 -17.83
CA GLN A 238 -1.85 9.26 -19.08
C GLN A 238 -0.92 9.19 -20.30
N GLU A 239 0.20 9.92 -20.34
CA GLU A 239 1.16 9.80 -21.45
C GLU A 239 1.92 8.46 -21.42
N PHE A 240 2.09 7.86 -20.23
CA PHE A 240 2.62 6.50 -20.10
C PHE A 240 1.60 5.45 -20.51
N SER A 241 0.32 5.57 -20.13
CA SER A 241 -0.70 4.54 -20.36
C SER A 241 -1.69 4.88 -21.48
N ASN A 242 -1.81 4.00 -22.48
CA ASN A 242 -2.84 4.09 -23.53
C ASN A 242 -4.24 3.65 -23.04
N ARG A 243 -4.54 3.74 -21.74
CA ARG A 243 -5.77 3.26 -21.09
C ARG A 243 -6.31 4.34 -20.16
N ASP A 244 -7.63 4.49 -20.14
CA ASP A 244 -8.29 5.47 -19.27
C ASP A 244 -8.03 5.16 -17.78
N ILE A 245 -7.74 6.20 -17.02
CA ILE A 245 -7.54 6.11 -15.57
C ILE A 245 -8.88 6.39 -14.89
N ILE A 246 -9.39 5.43 -14.11
CA ILE A 246 -10.65 5.58 -13.39
C ILE A 246 -10.46 6.52 -12.18
N GLY A 247 -11.48 7.31 -11.85
CA GLY A 247 -11.44 8.21 -10.69
C GLY A 247 -10.90 9.61 -10.96
N VAL A 248 -10.36 9.85 -12.16
CA VAL A 248 -9.99 11.18 -12.66
C VAL A 248 -11.19 12.13 -12.57
N SER A 249 -10.91 13.35 -12.14
CA SER A 249 -11.89 14.39 -11.87
C SER A 249 -12.05 15.30 -13.08
N HIS A 250 -13.27 15.74 -13.33
CA HIS A 250 -13.61 16.59 -14.47
C HIS A 250 -14.64 17.66 -14.09
N GLY A 251 -14.43 18.87 -14.58
CA GLY A 251 -15.34 20.00 -14.41
C GLY A 251 -15.32 20.66 -13.03
N LEU A 252 -16.35 21.48 -12.83
CA LEU A 252 -16.59 22.33 -11.66
C LEU A 252 -17.67 21.71 -10.78
N GLY A 253 -17.45 21.66 -9.46
CA GLY A 253 -18.45 21.23 -8.49
C GLY A 253 -17.88 20.48 -7.28
N THR A 254 -18.73 20.37 -6.26
CA THR A 254 -18.45 19.55 -5.06
C THR A 254 -18.51 18.06 -5.36
N LYS A 255 -17.93 17.22 -4.47
CA LYS A 255 -17.90 15.76 -4.60
C LYS A 255 -19.26 15.06 -4.77
N ASP A 256 -20.35 15.76 -4.42
CA ASP A 256 -21.73 15.25 -4.44
C ASP A 256 -22.53 15.76 -5.65
N GLN A 257 -22.01 16.77 -6.36
CA GLN A 257 -22.55 17.27 -7.64
C GLN A 257 -21.93 16.57 -8.86
N LEU A 258 -20.72 16.02 -8.72
CA LEU A 258 -20.01 15.29 -9.77
C LEU A 258 -20.32 13.78 -9.75
N PRO A 259 -20.17 13.06 -10.88
CA PRO A 259 -20.41 11.62 -10.94
C PRO A 259 -19.61 10.83 -9.90
N LYS A 260 -20.24 9.83 -9.27
CA LYS A 260 -19.61 8.99 -8.22
C LYS A 260 -18.41 8.17 -8.69
N SER A 261 -18.21 8.04 -10.01
CA SER A 261 -17.02 7.46 -10.63
C SER A 261 -15.79 8.36 -10.51
N GLN A 262 -15.94 9.66 -10.30
CA GLN A 262 -14.84 10.56 -9.92
C GLN A 262 -14.53 10.37 -8.42
N LEU A 263 -13.26 10.18 -8.09
CA LEU A 263 -12.80 9.75 -6.75
C LEU A 263 -12.03 10.83 -5.99
N ASN A 264 -12.25 12.10 -6.32
CA ASN A 264 -11.81 13.23 -5.51
C ASN A 264 -12.87 13.56 -4.46
N LEU A 265 -12.64 13.11 -3.22
CA LEU A 265 -13.53 13.25 -2.07
C LEU A 265 -13.06 14.30 -1.06
N ALA A 266 -11.97 15.02 -1.41
CA ALA A 266 -11.53 16.19 -0.68
C ALA A 266 -12.68 17.20 -0.52
N GLN A 267 -12.67 17.97 0.56
CA GLN A 267 -13.70 18.93 0.89
C GLN A 267 -13.08 20.24 1.38
N VAL A 268 -13.74 21.34 1.06
CA VAL A 268 -13.31 22.66 1.50
C VAL A 268 -13.36 22.74 3.04
N ASN A 269 -12.36 23.36 3.67
CA ASN A 269 -12.20 23.49 5.13
C ASN A 269 -12.07 22.15 5.90
N THR A 270 -11.55 21.09 5.26
CA THR A 270 -11.24 19.80 5.91
C THR A 270 -10.01 19.93 6.81
N ASN A 271 -10.03 19.27 7.97
CA ASN A 271 -8.84 19.04 8.81
C ASN A 271 -8.50 17.54 8.89
N SER A 272 -7.33 17.19 9.40
CA SER A 272 -6.88 15.79 9.54
C SER A 272 -7.85 14.86 10.31
N GLY A 273 -8.70 15.41 11.19
CA GLY A 273 -9.78 14.69 11.87
C GLY A 273 -10.94 14.22 10.98
N ASP A 274 -11.14 14.86 9.82
CA ASP A 274 -12.22 14.55 8.87
C ASP A 274 -11.86 13.42 7.89
N LEU A 275 -10.57 13.15 7.69
CA LEU A 275 -10.08 12.17 6.71
C LEU A 275 -10.64 10.75 6.86
N PRO A 276 -10.91 10.20 8.07
CA PRO A 276 -11.55 8.89 8.21
C PRO A 276 -12.91 8.82 7.51
N ARG A 277 -13.68 9.92 7.49
CA ARG A 277 -14.98 9.99 6.80
C ARG A 277 -14.78 9.92 5.28
N GLN A 278 -13.83 10.69 4.73
CA GLN A 278 -13.53 10.65 3.29
C GLN A 278 -12.98 9.28 2.86
N ALA A 279 -12.14 8.64 3.68
CA ALA A 279 -11.60 7.31 3.40
C ALA A 279 -12.67 6.20 3.40
N ARG A 280 -13.68 6.27 4.28
CA ARG A 280 -14.83 5.34 4.25
C ARG A 280 -15.62 5.52 2.95
N GLU A 281 -15.93 6.75 2.57
CA GLU A 281 -16.64 7.06 1.33
C GLU A 281 -15.85 6.60 0.08
N LEU A 282 -14.51 6.73 0.07
CA LEU A 282 -13.67 6.22 -1.03
C LEU A 282 -13.79 4.70 -1.17
N VAL A 283 -13.71 3.96 -0.05
CA VAL A 283 -13.84 2.50 -0.05
C VAL A 283 -15.25 2.07 -0.48
N GLU A 284 -16.29 2.84 -0.16
CA GLU A 284 -17.65 2.60 -0.64
C GLU A 284 -17.80 2.86 -2.14
N ARG A 285 -17.30 4.00 -2.64
CA ARG A 285 -17.31 4.32 -4.09
C ARG A 285 -16.53 3.28 -4.90
N LEU A 286 -15.33 2.90 -4.46
CA LEU A 286 -14.50 1.88 -5.13
C LEU A 286 -15.21 0.51 -5.25
N ARG A 287 -15.98 0.10 -4.24
CA ARG A 287 -16.79 -1.13 -4.29
C ARG A 287 -17.99 -1.04 -5.24
N GLY A 288 -18.43 0.18 -5.58
CA GLY A 288 -19.54 0.44 -6.50
C GLY A 288 -19.14 0.55 -7.97
N ILE A 289 -17.84 0.73 -8.27
CA ILE A 289 -17.34 0.81 -9.64
C ILE A 289 -17.40 -0.58 -10.30
N LYS A 290 -17.92 -0.62 -11.54
CA LYS A 290 -18.07 -1.85 -12.33
C LYS A 290 -17.11 -1.93 -13.52
N ASP A 291 -16.57 -0.80 -13.95
CA ASP A 291 -15.80 -0.66 -15.20
C ASP A 291 -14.36 -1.19 -15.06
N VAL A 292 -13.89 -1.41 -13.82
CA VAL A 292 -12.56 -1.94 -13.52
C VAL A 292 -12.61 -2.90 -12.33
N ASP A 293 -11.77 -3.94 -12.37
CA ASP A 293 -11.49 -4.77 -11.20
C ASP A 293 -10.64 -3.98 -10.19
N ALA A 294 -11.31 -3.25 -9.30
CA ALA A 294 -10.69 -2.48 -8.22
C ALA A 294 -9.96 -3.34 -7.17
N TYR A 295 -10.10 -4.67 -7.20
CA TYR A 295 -9.32 -5.58 -6.35
C TYR A 295 -7.94 -5.87 -6.98
N ASN A 296 -7.84 -6.07 -8.29
CA ASN A 296 -6.56 -6.39 -8.94
C ASN A 296 -5.83 -5.20 -9.58
N THR A 297 -6.46 -4.03 -9.64
CA THR A 297 -5.90 -2.78 -10.18
C THR A 297 -5.22 -1.95 -9.10
N TRP A 298 -4.08 -1.31 -9.41
CA TRP A 298 -3.44 -0.37 -8.48
C TRP A 298 -4.21 0.94 -8.42
N THR A 299 -4.55 1.35 -7.19
CA THR A 299 -5.08 2.66 -6.86
C THR A 299 -3.97 3.54 -6.30
N MET A 300 -3.71 4.68 -6.93
CA MET A 300 -2.95 5.76 -6.32
C MET A 300 -3.93 6.69 -5.59
N VAL A 301 -3.72 6.91 -4.29
CA VAL A 301 -4.53 7.82 -3.47
C VAL A 301 -3.65 8.96 -3.01
N ILE A 302 -3.92 10.17 -3.49
CA ILE A 302 -3.21 11.39 -3.06
C ILE A 302 -4.03 12.05 -1.94
N ILE A 303 -3.41 12.26 -0.79
CA ILE A 303 -4.03 12.88 0.39
C ILE A 303 -3.32 14.22 0.60
N THR A 304 -3.99 15.36 0.39
CA THR A 304 -3.45 16.68 0.77
C THR A 304 -4.11 17.14 2.05
N ILE A 305 -3.34 17.32 3.12
CA ILE A 305 -3.94 17.78 4.37
C ILE A 305 -2.99 18.65 5.16
N GLY A 306 -3.53 19.76 5.65
CA GLY A 306 -2.93 20.52 6.72
C GLY A 306 -2.67 21.98 6.39
N THR A 307 -2.85 22.42 5.16
CA THR A 307 -2.59 23.83 4.79
C THR A 307 -3.61 24.74 5.50
N ASP A 308 -4.89 24.40 5.43
CA ASP A 308 -5.95 25.13 6.14
C ASP A 308 -5.90 24.89 7.66
N GLU A 309 -5.50 23.69 8.09
CA GLU A 309 -5.39 23.32 9.51
C GLU A 309 -4.27 24.10 10.21
N VAL A 310 -3.12 24.24 9.54
CA VAL A 310 -2.02 25.13 9.95
C VAL A 310 -2.48 26.58 9.94
N CYS A 311 -3.11 27.07 8.86
CA CYS A 311 -3.45 28.49 8.78
C CYS A 311 -4.54 28.97 9.75
N ASN A 312 -5.50 28.09 10.08
CA ASN A 312 -6.63 28.44 10.96
C ASN A 312 -6.34 28.16 12.44
N PHE A 313 -5.56 27.11 12.75
CA PHE A 313 -5.42 26.62 14.14
C PHE A 313 -3.96 26.54 14.63
N CYS A 314 -2.96 26.67 13.77
CA CYS A 314 -1.54 26.63 14.13
C CYS A 314 -1.14 25.43 15.02
N ARG A 315 -1.64 24.24 14.68
CA ARG A 315 -1.40 22.99 15.42
C ARG A 315 -0.96 21.85 14.50
N GLY A 316 -0.34 20.84 15.11
CA GLY A 316 -0.04 19.57 14.44
C GLY A 316 -1.31 18.79 14.03
N PRO A 317 -1.13 17.71 13.26
CA PRO A 317 -2.24 16.88 12.80
C PRO A 317 -2.90 16.12 13.95
N ASN A 318 -4.13 15.67 13.73
CA ASN A 318 -4.75 14.61 14.50
C ASN A 318 -4.18 13.26 14.04
N THR A 319 -3.03 12.88 14.60
CA THR A 319 -2.29 11.66 14.25
C THR A 319 -3.15 10.39 14.38
N ASP A 320 -4.07 10.31 15.35
CA ASP A 320 -4.95 9.15 15.50
C ASP A 320 -5.98 9.05 14.37
N ALA A 321 -6.53 10.18 13.90
CA ALA A 321 -7.39 10.20 12.72
C ALA A 321 -6.61 9.87 11.43
N LEU A 322 -5.34 10.28 11.31
CA LEU A 322 -4.49 9.85 10.19
C LEU A 322 -4.23 8.34 10.21
N LYS A 323 -3.92 7.76 11.38
CA LYS A 323 -3.80 6.30 11.56
C LYS A 323 -5.12 5.59 11.22
N GLU A 324 -6.27 6.09 11.69
CA GLU A 324 -7.57 5.49 11.38
C GLU A 324 -7.88 5.54 9.88
N THR A 325 -7.60 6.67 9.22
CA THR A 325 -7.73 6.88 7.76
C THR A 325 -6.97 5.79 7.01
N ILE A 326 -5.69 5.60 7.35
CA ILE A 326 -4.85 4.57 6.73
C ILE A 326 -5.33 3.15 7.06
N ASP A 327 -5.81 2.89 8.29
CA ASP A 327 -6.41 1.61 8.66
C ASP A 327 -7.69 1.31 7.84
N ILE A 328 -8.49 2.32 7.52
CA ILE A 328 -9.67 2.19 6.63
C ILE A 328 -9.22 1.86 5.20
N LEU A 329 -8.28 2.62 4.63
CA LEU A 329 -7.78 2.41 3.26
C LEU A 329 -7.10 1.04 3.11
N ASN A 330 -6.27 0.63 4.08
CA ASN A 330 -5.63 -0.68 4.12
C ASN A 330 -6.67 -1.82 4.15
N ARG A 331 -7.76 -1.68 4.91
CA ARG A 331 -8.84 -2.69 4.93
C ARG A 331 -9.69 -2.68 3.64
N GLY A 332 -9.82 -1.53 2.98
CA GLY A 332 -10.72 -1.34 1.85
C GLY A 332 -10.14 -1.57 0.46
N ILE A 333 -8.86 -1.25 0.24
CA ILE A 333 -8.22 -1.22 -1.09
C ILE A 333 -7.19 -2.34 -1.17
N HIS A 334 -7.22 -3.18 -2.22
CA HIS A 334 -6.34 -4.36 -2.28
C HIS A 334 -4.91 -4.08 -2.81
N LYS A 335 -4.77 -3.12 -3.72
CA LYS A 335 -3.48 -2.65 -4.25
C LYS A 335 -3.44 -1.13 -4.19
N ALA A 336 -2.67 -0.57 -3.25
CA ALA A 336 -2.65 0.88 -3.04
C ALA A 336 -1.24 1.46 -2.91
N LEU A 337 -1.02 2.57 -3.59
CA LEU A 337 0.07 3.51 -3.37
C LEU A 337 -0.53 4.77 -2.77
N ILE A 338 -0.38 4.97 -1.46
CA ILE A 338 -0.86 6.17 -0.79
C ILE A 338 0.25 7.23 -0.84
N ILE A 339 -0.07 8.44 -1.28
CA ILE A 339 0.83 9.59 -1.27
C ILE A 339 0.22 10.61 -0.30
N MET A 340 0.83 10.84 0.85
CA MET A 340 0.32 11.77 1.87
C MET A 340 1.18 13.03 1.92
N LEU A 341 0.56 14.16 1.61
CA LEU A 341 1.16 15.49 1.48
C LEU A 341 0.66 16.35 2.64
N GLY A 342 1.60 16.90 3.41
CA GLY A 342 1.31 17.79 4.52
C GLY A 342 1.02 19.23 4.08
N PRO A 343 1.12 20.19 5.01
CA PRO A 343 0.99 21.61 4.72
C PRO A 343 1.96 22.05 3.63
N VAL A 344 1.47 22.90 2.72
CA VAL A 344 2.29 23.52 1.68
C VAL A 344 3.40 24.38 2.31
N HIS A 345 4.57 24.40 1.67
CA HIS A 345 5.67 25.32 1.98
C HIS A 345 6.15 26.01 0.70
N VAL A 346 5.55 27.16 0.36
CA VAL A 346 5.96 27.93 -0.82
C VAL A 346 7.09 28.88 -0.44
N THR A 347 8.18 28.83 -1.19
CA THR A 347 9.41 29.57 -0.88
C THR A 347 10.17 29.99 -2.14
N SER A 348 11.02 31.02 -2.02
CA SER A 348 11.94 31.43 -3.09
C SER A 348 13.19 30.55 -3.10
N ARG A 349 13.94 30.58 -4.21
CA ARG A 349 15.30 29.97 -4.26
C ARG A 349 16.28 30.64 -3.30
N THR A 350 16.10 31.93 -3.00
CA THR A 350 17.01 32.72 -2.15
C THR A 350 16.72 32.59 -0.65
N SER A 351 15.51 32.15 -0.28
CA SER A 351 15.04 32.15 1.11
C SER A 351 14.22 30.90 1.44
N LEU A 352 14.81 29.72 1.24
CA LEU A 352 14.19 28.39 1.42
C LEU A 352 13.46 28.17 2.76
N ARG A 353 13.75 29.00 3.77
CA ARG A 353 13.14 28.99 5.11
C ARG A 353 11.86 29.80 5.24
N GLU A 354 11.73 30.87 4.47
CA GLU A 354 10.56 31.74 4.52
C GLU A 354 9.40 31.08 3.76
N ASN A 355 8.49 30.45 4.53
CA ASN A 355 7.24 29.95 4.00
C ASN A 355 6.27 31.12 3.82
N LEU A 356 5.92 31.46 2.58
CA LEU A 356 4.97 32.53 2.29
C LEU A 356 3.57 32.31 2.88
N LEU A 357 3.23 31.09 3.32
CA LEU A 357 2.00 30.85 4.06
C LEU A 357 2.00 31.47 5.45
N LYS A 358 3.16 31.57 6.13
CA LYS A 358 3.27 32.14 7.48
C LYS A 358 2.58 33.51 7.57
N ASP A 359 2.91 34.40 6.65
CA ASP A 359 2.41 35.79 6.66
C ASP A 359 0.96 35.90 6.14
N ARG A 360 0.47 34.87 5.44
CA ARG A 360 -0.91 34.77 4.92
C ARG A 360 -1.88 34.13 5.92
N CYS A 361 -1.38 33.26 6.80
CA CYS A 361 -2.16 32.59 7.83
C CYS A 361 -2.41 33.53 9.04
N ASN A 362 -3.67 33.74 9.42
CA ASN A 362 -4.00 34.62 10.55
C ASN A 362 -3.40 34.18 11.89
N CYS A 363 -3.19 32.88 12.13
CA CYS A 363 -2.65 32.39 13.39
C CYS A 363 -1.11 32.42 13.48
N SER A 364 -0.38 32.44 12.35
CA SER A 364 1.09 32.36 12.30
C SER A 364 1.82 33.62 11.84
N LYS A 365 1.14 34.61 11.24
CA LYS A 365 1.73 35.89 10.81
C LYS A 365 2.52 36.64 11.89
N GLU A 366 2.10 36.53 13.16
CA GLU A 366 2.72 37.17 14.32
C GLU A 366 3.63 36.21 15.12
N LYS A 367 3.88 35.00 14.61
CA LYS A 367 4.71 33.99 15.27
C LYS A 367 6.17 34.08 14.80
N ASN A 368 7.08 33.70 15.69
CA ASN A 368 8.49 33.59 15.34
C ASN A 368 8.78 32.28 14.59
N ASP A 369 9.98 32.17 14.00
CA ASP A 369 10.32 31.02 13.16
C ASP A 369 10.57 29.75 13.99
N ASP A 370 10.91 29.87 15.27
CA ASP A 370 10.98 28.75 16.21
C ASP A 370 9.61 28.09 16.44
N PHE A 371 8.54 28.89 16.52
CA PHE A 371 7.16 28.38 16.56
C PHE A 371 6.82 27.63 15.26
N MET A 372 7.15 28.19 14.10
CA MET A 372 6.93 27.52 12.81
C MET A 372 7.73 26.21 12.70
N LYS A 373 8.98 26.20 13.15
CA LYS A 373 9.82 24.99 13.23
C LYS A 373 9.19 23.91 14.11
N LYS A 374 8.70 24.28 15.31
CA LYS A 374 7.99 23.33 16.21
C LYS A 374 6.70 22.80 15.58
N LEU A 375 5.96 23.65 14.88
CA LEU A 375 4.76 23.26 14.15
C LEU A 375 5.07 22.27 13.02
N SER A 376 6.08 22.55 12.19
CA SER A 376 6.55 21.63 11.15
C SER A 376 7.05 20.29 11.72
N ASN A 377 7.76 20.30 12.85
CA ASN A 377 8.18 19.08 13.53
C ASN A 377 6.97 18.23 13.97
N ALA A 378 5.91 18.83 14.52
CA ALA A 378 4.70 18.08 14.90
C ALA A 378 3.98 17.44 13.69
N TRP A 379 4.06 18.05 12.51
CA TRP A 379 3.57 17.45 11.25
C TRP A 379 4.45 16.29 10.78
N ILE A 380 5.78 16.43 10.88
CA ILE A 380 6.75 15.35 10.57
C ILE A 380 6.55 14.15 11.50
N GLU A 381 6.49 14.38 12.81
CA GLU A 381 6.28 13.33 13.83
C GLU A 381 4.95 12.60 13.59
N GLY A 382 3.85 13.34 13.39
CA GLY A 382 2.54 12.75 13.12
C GLY A 382 2.49 11.89 11.85
N PHE A 383 3.19 12.29 10.78
CA PHE A 383 3.25 11.48 9.55
C PHE A 383 4.20 10.28 9.69
N GLN A 384 5.30 10.40 10.43
CA GLN A 384 6.19 9.28 10.75
C GLN A 384 5.46 8.17 11.51
N GLU A 385 4.65 8.50 12.52
CA GLU A 385 3.82 7.52 13.24
C GLU A 385 2.81 6.79 12.32
N VAL A 386 2.35 7.46 11.26
CA VAL A 386 1.44 6.88 10.25
C VAL A 386 2.21 5.99 9.27
N GLU A 387 3.45 6.34 8.91
CA GLU A 387 4.35 5.50 8.11
C GLU A 387 4.72 4.20 8.87
N GLU A 388 5.10 4.31 10.14
CA GLU A 388 5.32 3.16 11.04
C GLU A 388 4.09 2.26 11.14
N ARG A 389 2.90 2.87 11.23
CA ARG A 389 1.62 2.14 11.20
C ARG A 389 1.45 1.36 9.90
N VAL A 390 1.85 1.89 8.74
CA VAL A 390 1.80 1.18 7.45
C VAL A 390 2.77 -0.01 7.42
N TYR A 391 4.02 0.19 7.83
CA TYR A 391 4.99 -0.93 7.90
C TYR A 391 4.52 -2.06 8.82
N SER A 392 3.80 -1.74 9.90
CA SER A 392 3.25 -2.73 10.83
C SER A 392 2.33 -3.75 10.15
N TYR A 393 1.69 -3.41 9.03
CA TYR A 393 0.82 -4.32 8.28
C TYR A 393 1.56 -5.42 7.52
N LYS A 394 2.86 -5.24 7.24
CA LYS A 394 3.74 -6.22 6.54
C LYS A 394 3.14 -6.74 5.22
N ARG A 395 2.65 -5.81 4.39
CA ARG A 395 1.86 -6.10 3.20
C ARG A 395 2.54 -5.60 1.92
N SER A 396 2.85 -6.52 1.01
CA SER A 396 3.54 -6.22 -0.26
C SER A 396 2.67 -5.52 -1.32
N THR A 397 1.42 -5.15 -1.02
CA THR A 397 0.49 -4.50 -1.97
C THR A 397 -0.14 -3.21 -1.41
N PHE A 398 0.40 -2.66 -0.33
CA PHE A 398 -0.08 -1.43 0.27
C PHE A 398 1.10 -0.70 0.89
N THR A 399 1.42 0.48 0.39
CA THR A 399 2.48 1.35 0.93
C THR A 399 2.01 2.79 1.02
N LEU A 400 2.78 3.59 1.77
CA LEU A 400 2.61 5.01 1.98
C LEU A 400 3.94 5.71 1.71
N LEU A 401 3.93 6.67 0.79
CA LEU A 401 4.95 7.71 0.72
C LEU A 401 4.41 8.94 1.46
N GLN A 402 5.09 9.32 2.54
CA GLN A 402 4.81 10.59 3.23
C GLN A 402 5.73 11.72 2.73
N LEU A 403 5.16 12.92 2.63
CA LEU A 403 5.86 14.18 2.39
C LEU A 403 5.22 15.22 3.35
N PRO A 404 5.67 15.26 4.62
CA PRO A 404 5.00 15.99 5.71
C PRO A 404 5.07 17.51 5.57
N ILE A 405 5.98 18.01 4.72
CA ILE A 405 6.05 19.40 4.32
C ILE A 405 6.06 19.41 2.78
N PHE A 406 5.05 20.00 2.16
CA PHE A 406 4.90 19.98 0.71
C PHE A 406 5.56 21.22 0.09
N THR A 407 6.89 21.18 -0.04
CA THR A 407 7.72 22.30 -0.48
C THR A 407 7.59 22.58 -1.97
N ILE A 408 7.27 23.82 -2.34
CA ILE A 408 7.22 24.29 -3.73
C ILE A 408 8.16 25.49 -3.89
N THR A 409 9.13 25.39 -4.79
CA THR A 409 10.16 26.41 -5.04
C THR A 409 9.89 27.16 -6.34
N SER A 410 10.00 28.50 -6.29
CA SER A 410 9.82 29.36 -7.47
C SER A 410 10.77 30.55 -7.44
N ARG A 411 11.07 31.11 -8.63
CA ARG A 411 11.66 32.45 -8.75
C ARG A 411 10.69 33.53 -8.29
N TYR A 412 9.40 33.31 -8.57
CA TYR A 412 8.28 34.18 -8.19
C TYR A 412 7.31 33.38 -7.29
N PRO A 413 7.60 33.22 -6.00
CA PRO A 413 6.78 32.39 -5.10
C PRO A 413 5.42 33.03 -4.78
N PHE A 414 5.33 34.36 -4.71
CA PHE A 414 4.07 35.08 -4.46
C PHE A 414 3.03 34.87 -5.56
N SER A 415 3.47 34.71 -6.82
CA SER A 415 2.59 34.50 -7.97
C SER A 415 2.01 33.09 -8.08
N LEU A 416 2.27 32.21 -7.11
CA LEU A 416 1.69 30.86 -7.04
C LEU A 416 0.37 30.81 -6.25
N PHE A 417 0.02 31.88 -5.52
CA PHE A 417 -1.20 31.97 -4.72
C PHE A 417 -2.30 32.74 -5.44
N ILE A 418 -3.55 32.50 -5.03
CA ILE A 418 -4.65 33.43 -5.29
C ILE A 418 -4.41 34.72 -4.47
N LYS A 419 -4.74 35.89 -5.03
CA LYS A 419 -4.55 37.19 -4.35
C LYS A 419 -5.30 37.18 -3.01
N ASN A 420 -4.62 37.60 -1.94
CA ASN A 420 -5.12 37.65 -0.57
C ASN A 420 -5.68 36.31 -0.02
N SER A 421 -5.20 35.17 -0.54
CA SER A 421 -5.61 33.82 -0.13
C SER A 421 -4.40 32.94 0.21
N THR A 422 -4.66 31.86 0.94
CA THR A 422 -3.73 30.77 1.26
C THR A 422 -3.75 29.67 0.19
N SER A 423 -4.78 29.62 -0.65
CA SER A 423 -4.90 28.66 -1.75
C SER A 423 -3.94 28.97 -2.90
N LEU A 424 -3.37 27.92 -3.48
CA LEU A 424 -2.61 28.01 -4.73
C LEU A 424 -3.54 28.36 -5.90
N ASN A 425 -3.01 29.10 -6.87
CA ASN A 425 -3.67 29.36 -8.15
C ASN A 425 -3.27 28.30 -9.20
N ARG A 426 -3.73 28.45 -10.45
CA ARG A 426 -3.42 27.52 -11.56
C ARG A 426 -1.91 27.32 -11.77
N ARG A 427 -1.09 28.38 -11.68
CA ARG A 427 0.38 28.29 -11.77
C ARG A 427 0.96 27.53 -10.57
N GLY A 428 0.45 27.78 -9.36
CA GLY A 428 0.82 27.02 -8.15
C GLY A 428 0.49 25.53 -8.24
N HIS A 429 -0.69 25.17 -8.77
CA HIS A 429 -1.08 23.77 -9.00
C HIS A 429 -0.20 23.07 -10.04
N ASN A 430 0.19 23.73 -11.13
CA ASN A 430 1.16 23.18 -12.08
C ASN A 430 2.50 22.89 -11.39
N TYR A 431 3.00 23.81 -10.56
CA TYR A 431 4.26 23.63 -9.85
C TYR A 431 4.16 22.49 -8.81
N ALA A 432 2.99 22.34 -8.16
CA ALA A 432 2.70 21.25 -7.24
C ALA A 432 2.69 19.87 -7.94
N ALA A 433 2.00 19.71 -9.07
CA ALA A 433 2.02 18.46 -9.86
C ALA A 433 3.43 18.11 -10.30
N LYS A 434 4.17 19.11 -10.78
CA LYS A 434 5.51 18.98 -11.35
C LYS A 434 6.57 18.59 -10.32
N TRP A 435 6.61 19.30 -9.19
CA TRP A 435 7.47 18.95 -8.06
C TRP A 435 7.14 17.55 -7.54
N LEU A 436 5.85 17.23 -7.37
CA LEU A 436 5.42 15.93 -6.87
C LEU A 436 5.82 14.79 -7.82
N TRP A 437 5.57 14.96 -9.13
CA TRP A 437 5.99 13.99 -10.14
C TRP A 437 7.50 13.73 -10.08
N ASN A 438 8.33 14.78 -10.16
CA ASN A 438 9.78 14.62 -10.13
C ASN A 438 10.25 13.98 -8.81
N ARG A 439 9.62 14.31 -7.67
CA ARG A 439 9.89 13.72 -6.35
C ARG A 439 9.47 12.25 -6.22
N LEU A 440 8.41 11.83 -6.93
CA LEU A 440 7.99 10.42 -7.05
C LEU A 440 8.94 9.59 -7.93
N ILE A 441 9.58 10.21 -8.92
CA ILE A 441 10.50 9.55 -9.86
C ILE A 441 11.94 9.46 -9.34
N THR A 442 12.43 10.47 -8.61
CA THR A 442 13.80 10.50 -8.08
C THR A 442 13.92 9.93 -6.66
N GLY A 443 12.88 10.07 -5.84
CA GLY A 443 12.92 9.67 -4.44
C GLY A 443 13.64 10.69 -3.55
N PRO A 444 14.28 10.28 -2.44
CA PRO A 444 14.90 11.20 -1.48
C PRO A 444 16.09 11.99 -2.04
N SER A 445 16.68 11.57 -3.16
CA SER A 445 17.75 12.31 -3.85
C SER A 445 17.25 13.49 -4.67
N TYR A 446 15.96 13.85 -4.61
CA TYR A 446 15.43 15.03 -5.29
C TYR A 446 15.98 16.32 -4.68
N ASN A 447 16.95 16.94 -5.35
CA ASN A 447 17.61 18.14 -4.82
C ASN A 447 16.80 19.42 -5.10
N ILE A 448 16.03 19.85 -4.10
CA ILE A 448 15.21 21.06 -4.11
C ILE A 448 16.03 22.34 -4.38
N THR A 449 17.35 22.36 -4.10
CA THR A 449 18.19 23.56 -4.28
C THR A 449 18.62 23.79 -5.72
N GLN A 450 18.66 22.72 -6.53
CA GLN A 450 19.13 22.75 -7.92
C GLN A 450 18.01 22.77 -8.95
N VAL A 451 16.81 22.29 -8.58
CA VAL A 451 15.66 22.14 -9.47
C VAL A 451 14.55 23.11 -9.04
N LEU A 452 14.23 24.07 -9.91
CA LEU A 452 13.02 24.85 -9.77
C LEU A 452 11.82 23.98 -10.17
N SER A 453 10.65 24.20 -9.56
CA SER A 453 9.40 23.59 -10.06
C SER A 453 8.98 24.07 -11.47
N GLN A 454 9.86 24.78 -12.17
CA GLN A 454 9.79 25.22 -13.57
C GLN A 454 10.44 24.23 -14.54
N ASP A 455 11.37 23.37 -14.08
CA ASP A 455 12.27 22.56 -14.93
C ASP A 455 11.63 21.23 -15.37
N SER A 456 11.90 20.76 -16.60
CA SER A 456 11.26 19.60 -17.24
C SER A 456 10.89 18.39 -16.34
N TYR A 457 9.76 17.75 -16.65
CA TYR A 457 9.33 16.52 -16.00
C TYR A 457 10.32 15.39 -16.26
N TYR A 458 10.61 14.59 -15.24
CA TYR A 458 11.59 13.52 -15.34
C TYR A 458 10.96 12.21 -15.80
N CYS A 459 11.66 11.49 -16.67
CA CYS A 459 11.33 10.11 -16.99
C CYS A 459 11.83 9.15 -15.90
N PRO A 460 11.13 8.03 -15.64
CA PRO A 460 11.66 6.94 -14.82
C PRO A 460 13.00 6.42 -15.35
N ASP A 461 13.95 6.15 -14.44
CA ASP A 461 15.26 5.60 -14.78
C ASP A 461 15.12 4.21 -15.44
N SER A 462 15.83 3.98 -16.55
CA SER A 462 15.87 2.68 -17.24
C SER A 462 16.23 1.47 -16.36
N TYR A 463 17.04 1.67 -15.31
CA TYR A 463 17.42 0.65 -14.33
C TYR A 463 16.43 0.54 -13.15
N CYS A 464 15.63 1.59 -12.92
CA CYS A 464 14.61 1.63 -11.87
C CYS A 464 13.34 2.34 -12.38
N PRO A 465 12.55 1.69 -13.25
CA PRO A 465 11.47 2.35 -13.97
C PRO A 465 10.15 2.35 -13.16
N PHE A 466 10.27 2.60 -11.86
CA PHE A 466 9.21 2.48 -10.87
C PHE A 466 9.13 3.76 -10.03
N PHE A 467 7.95 4.02 -9.44
CA PHE A 467 7.86 5.05 -8.41
C PHE A 467 8.82 4.73 -7.26
N ARG A 468 9.53 5.75 -6.78
CA ARG A 468 10.46 5.63 -5.68
C ARG A 468 9.65 5.67 -4.39
N VAL A 469 9.58 4.51 -3.74
CA VAL A 469 8.85 4.27 -2.49
C VAL A 469 9.82 3.70 -1.44
N PRO A 470 9.50 3.78 -0.14
CA PRO A 470 10.43 3.38 0.90
C PRO A 470 10.94 1.93 0.80
N GLU A 471 10.18 1.02 0.21
CA GLU A 471 10.60 -0.37 -0.03
C GLU A 471 11.71 -0.51 -1.09
N ASN A 472 11.83 0.45 -2.02
CA ASN A 472 12.81 0.41 -3.11
C ASN A 472 13.88 1.51 -3.05
N PHE A 473 13.81 2.49 -2.14
CA PHE A 473 14.82 3.56 -1.99
C PHE A 473 16.25 3.01 -1.95
N GLY A 474 16.59 2.13 -0.99
CA GLY A 474 17.94 1.57 -0.86
C GLY A 474 18.32 0.49 -1.88
N LYS A 475 17.36 -0.13 -2.56
CA LYS A 475 17.63 -1.11 -3.64
C LYS A 475 16.43 -1.23 -4.57
N CYS A 476 16.61 -0.79 -5.82
CA CYS A 476 15.67 -1.06 -6.90
C CYS A 476 16.09 -2.32 -7.67
N ILE A 477 15.13 -3.12 -8.14
CA ILE A 477 15.39 -4.34 -8.93
C ILE A 477 14.37 -4.42 -10.07
N ALA A 478 14.78 -4.00 -11.27
CA ALA A 478 14.00 -4.18 -12.49
C ALA A 478 14.27 -5.57 -13.09
N ILE A 479 13.26 -6.45 -13.07
CA ILE A 479 13.36 -7.82 -13.63
C ILE A 479 12.74 -7.82 -15.02
N ARG A 480 13.50 -8.21 -16.06
CA ARG A 480 12.98 -8.36 -17.42
C ARG A 480 12.04 -9.56 -17.51
N LYS A 481 10.97 -9.47 -18.32
CA LYS A 481 10.03 -10.57 -18.49
C LYS A 481 10.68 -11.83 -19.05
N GLU A 482 11.51 -11.68 -20.08
CA GLU A 482 12.27 -12.78 -20.68
C GLU A 482 13.14 -13.55 -19.68
N GLU A 483 13.65 -12.85 -18.65
CA GLU A 483 14.51 -13.41 -17.62
C GLU A 483 13.67 -14.16 -16.57
N TYR A 484 12.53 -13.56 -16.20
CA TYR A 484 11.52 -14.16 -15.34
C TYR A 484 10.89 -15.43 -15.95
N GLU A 485 10.55 -15.40 -17.24
CA GLU A 485 9.95 -16.52 -17.97
C GLU A 485 10.91 -17.71 -18.09
N LYS A 486 12.21 -17.46 -18.22
CA LYS A 486 13.24 -18.51 -18.26
C LYS A 486 13.47 -19.16 -16.89
N ASN A 487 13.42 -18.39 -15.80
CA ASN A 487 13.76 -18.88 -14.44
C ASN A 487 12.83 -18.28 -13.36
N PRO A 488 11.52 -18.58 -13.34
CA PRO A 488 10.58 -17.92 -12.43
C PRO A 488 10.88 -18.18 -10.95
N GLU A 489 11.40 -19.37 -10.63
CA GLU A 489 11.78 -19.75 -9.25
C GLU A 489 12.90 -18.87 -8.65
N LEU A 490 13.79 -18.34 -9.50
CA LEU A 490 14.88 -17.45 -9.08
C LEU A 490 14.34 -16.11 -8.53
N PHE A 491 13.20 -15.66 -9.07
CA PHE A 491 12.59 -14.37 -8.74
C PHE A 491 11.40 -14.47 -7.79
N GLU A 492 10.81 -15.66 -7.57
CA GLU A 492 9.66 -15.84 -6.69
C GLU A 492 9.92 -15.31 -5.27
N LYS A 493 11.14 -15.53 -4.73
CA LYS A 493 11.56 -14.98 -3.41
C LYS A 493 11.68 -13.45 -3.40
N THR A 494 11.97 -12.84 -4.55
CA THR A 494 12.22 -11.40 -4.68
C THR A 494 10.90 -10.64 -4.86
N LEU A 495 10.00 -11.16 -5.71
CA LEU A 495 8.69 -10.57 -6.02
C LEU A 495 7.62 -10.84 -4.95
N HIS A 496 7.84 -11.83 -4.07
CA HIS A 496 6.89 -12.21 -3.01
C HIS A 496 7.51 -12.18 -1.62
N LYS A 497 7.94 -10.99 -1.17
CA LYS A 497 8.34 -10.74 0.23
C LYS A 497 7.20 -10.82 1.25
N GLY A 498 5.94 -10.81 0.81
CA GLY A 498 4.82 -11.19 1.66
C GLY A 498 4.86 -12.69 1.94
N LYS A 499 4.70 -13.10 3.22
CA LYS A 499 4.51 -14.53 3.56
C LYS A 499 3.52 -15.14 2.58
N LYS A 500 3.87 -16.25 1.91
CA LYS A 500 2.89 -17.06 1.15
C LYS A 500 1.73 -17.33 2.11
N LYS A 501 0.59 -16.65 1.92
CA LYS A 501 -0.68 -17.10 2.47
C LYS A 501 -0.84 -18.48 1.86
N LYS A 502 -0.59 -19.54 2.65
CA LYS A 502 -0.88 -20.92 2.24
C LYS A 502 -2.25 -20.86 1.59
N LEU A 503 -2.26 -21.11 0.27
CA LEU A 503 -3.39 -20.82 -0.59
C LEU A 503 -4.63 -21.36 0.12
N LYS A 504 -5.70 -20.56 0.29
CA LYS A 504 -6.84 -21.02 1.11
C LYS A 504 -7.34 -22.40 0.65
N SER A 505 -7.22 -22.71 -0.64
CA SER A 505 -7.50 -24.04 -1.20
C SER A 505 -6.59 -25.17 -0.68
N GLU A 506 -5.33 -24.93 -0.32
CA GLU A 506 -4.46 -25.95 0.28
C GLU A 506 -4.85 -26.24 1.73
N ILE A 507 -5.25 -25.21 2.49
CA ILE A 507 -5.81 -25.39 3.84
C ILE A 507 -7.15 -26.14 3.73
N TYR A 508 -8.05 -25.72 2.84
CA TYR A 508 -9.32 -26.42 2.60
C TYR A 508 -9.12 -27.86 2.07
N LYS A 509 -8.12 -28.13 1.22
CA LYS A 509 -7.75 -29.49 0.79
C LYS A 509 -7.26 -30.33 1.98
N ARG A 510 -6.34 -29.82 2.80
CA ARG A 510 -5.82 -30.55 3.98
C ARG A 510 -6.94 -30.81 5.00
N THR A 511 -7.76 -29.80 5.32
CA THR A 511 -8.92 -29.95 6.23
C THR A 511 -9.97 -30.90 5.65
N GLY A 512 -10.24 -30.84 4.34
CA GLY A 512 -11.15 -31.76 3.66
C GLY A 512 -10.67 -33.22 3.70
N ILE A 513 -9.36 -33.45 3.51
CA ILE A 513 -8.75 -34.79 3.68
C ILE A 513 -8.87 -35.27 5.13
N ILE A 514 -8.61 -34.41 6.13
CA ILE A 514 -8.75 -34.76 7.55
C ILE A 514 -10.20 -35.14 7.89
N ILE A 515 -11.18 -34.37 7.41
CA ILE A 515 -12.61 -34.67 7.60
C ILE A 515 -12.99 -35.99 6.92
N LEU A 516 -12.50 -36.27 5.72
CA LEU A 516 -12.74 -37.53 4.99
C LEU A 516 -12.14 -38.74 5.72
N VAL A 517 -10.92 -38.61 6.26
CA VAL A 517 -10.27 -39.65 7.06
C VAL A 517 -11.03 -39.87 8.38
N ALA A 518 -11.46 -38.80 9.06
CA ALA A 518 -12.27 -38.93 10.28
C ALA A 518 -13.62 -39.64 10.00
N ALA A 519 -14.31 -39.27 8.91
CA ALA A 519 -15.57 -39.90 8.52
C ALA A 519 -15.41 -41.39 8.15
N THR A 520 -14.32 -41.76 7.46
CA THR A 520 -14.04 -43.18 7.12
C THR A 520 -13.68 -43.98 8.37
N VAL A 521 -12.90 -43.43 9.32
CA VAL A 521 -12.61 -44.10 10.60
C VAL A 521 -13.90 -44.29 11.43
N VAL A 522 -14.75 -43.27 11.55
CA VAL A 522 -16.02 -43.36 12.31
C VAL A 522 -16.97 -44.39 11.70
N THR A 523 -17.09 -44.44 10.37
CA THR A 523 -17.94 -45.45 9.68
C THR A 523 -17.39 -46.87 9.84
N ILE A 524 -16.08 -47.08 9.71
CA ILE A 524 -15.43 -48.39 9.96
C ILE A 524 -15.65 -48.84 11.41
N LEU A 525 -15.42 -47.96 12.39
CA LEU A 525 -15.66 -48.27 13.80
C LEU A 525 -17.14 -48.60 14.06
N SER A 526 -18.06 -47.83 13.49
CA SER A 526 -19.51 -48.07 13.61
C SER A 526 -19.90 -49.46 13.06
N ILE A 527 -19.34 -49.87 11.92
CA ILE A 527 -19.54 -51.21 11.34
C ILE A 527 -18.95 -52.30 12.24
N ILE A 528 -17.78 -52.08 12.85
CA ILE A 528 -17.16 -53.03 13.79
C ILE A 528 -18.00 -53.18 15.06
N PHE A 529 -18.44 -52.07 15.66
CA PHE A 529 -19.32 -52.08 16.85
C PHE A 529 -20.66 -52.73 16.56
N TYR A 530 -21.29 -52.43 15.42
CA TYR A 530 -22.54 -53.07 14.98
C TYR A 530 -22.39 -54.59 14.84
N ASN A 531 -21.32 -55.05 14.17
CA ASN A 531 -21.05 -56.48 14.02
C ASN A 531 -20.72 -57.18 15.35
N LYS A 532 -19.97 -56.54 16.25
CA LYS A 532 -19.67 -57.07 17.58
C LYS A 532 -20.93 -57.14 18.46
N SER A 533 -21.78 -56.12 18.41
CA SER A 533 -23.09 -56.11 19.06
C SER A 533 -23.99 -57.25 18.54
N LYS A 534 -24.06 -57.43 17.22
CA LYS A 534 -24.82 -58.53 16.59
C LYS A 534 -24.30 -59.91 16.99
N GLN A 535 -22.98 -60.10 17.13
CA GLN A 535 -22.42 -61.35 17.68
C GLN A 535 -22.76 -61.56 19.16
N ILE A 536 -22.74 -60.52 20.00
CA ILE A 536 -23.13 -60.62 21.41
C ILE A 536 -24.62 -60.94 21.54
N SER A 537 -25.47 -60.31 20.73
CA SER A 537 -26.90 -60.64 20.61
C SER A 537 -27.10 -62.12 20.26
N ASN A 538 -26.47 -62.60 19.18
CA ASN A 538 -26.58 -64.00 18.75
C ASN A 538 -26.04 -64.99 19.79
N LYS A 539 -24.98 -64.63 20.56
CA LYS A 539 -24.51 -65.44 21.69
C LYS A 539 -25.51 -65.44 22.85
N LYS A 540 -26.10 -64.29 23.21
CA LYS A 540 -27.15 -64.23 24.24
C LYS A 540 -28.39 -65.03 23.84
N VAL A 541 -28.79 -65.02 22.57
CA VAL A 541 -29.89 -65.85 22.06
C VAL A 541 -29.54 -67.35 22.11
N LYS A 542 -28.32 -67.74 21.71
CA LYS A 542 -27.86 -69.13 21.84
C LYS A 542 -27.81 -69.60 23.29
N ASN A 543 -27.15 -68.87 24.18
CA ASN A 543 -27.12 -69.21 25.60
C ASN A 543 -28.54 -69.27 26.19
N LYS A 544 -29.45 -68.36 25.83
CA LYS A 544 -30.85 -68.42 26.29
C LYS A 544 -31.64 -69.61 25.71
N SER A 545 -31.25 -70.14 24.55
CA SER A 545 -31.79 -71.40 24.01
C SER A 545 -31.17 -72.66 24.62
N GLU A 546 -29.90 -72.63 25.01
CA GLU A 546 -29.22 -73.72 25.70
C GLU A 546 -29.64 -73.81 27.17
N THR A 547 -29.75 -72.68 27.89
CA THR A 547 -30.33 -72.63 29.24
C THR A 547 -31.80 -73.05 29.25
N LYS A 548 -32.59 -72.73 28.20
CA LYS A 548 -33.96 -73.25 28.09
C LYS A 548 -34.02 -74.76 27.90
N LYS A 549 -33.14 -75.33 27.08
CA LYS A 549 -33.07 -76.81 26.93
C LYS A 549 -32.67 -77.50 28.24
N ILE A 550 -31.67 -76.97 28.94
CA ILE A 550 -31.23 -77.52 30.23
C ILE A 550 -32.36 -77.40 31.29
N GLN A 551 -33.10 -76.29 31.30
CA GLN A 551 -34.26 -76.12 32.21
C GLN A 551 -35.51 -76.93 31.80
N GLU A 552 -35.64 -77.33 30.54
CA GLU A 552 -36.70 -78.24 30.10
C GLU A 552 -36.36 -79.70 30.45
N ASP A 553 -35.09 -80.11 30.32
CA ASP A 553 -34.63 -81.47 30.67
C ASP A 553 -34.61 -81.74 32.19
N ASP A 554 -34.29 -80.75 33.03
CA ASP A 554 -34.23 -80.90 34.51
C ASP A 554 -35.61 -80.80 35.23
N SER A 555 -36.70 -80.53 34.52
CA SER A 555 -38.01 -80.25 35.13
C SER A 555 -38.91 -81.47 35.39
N ASN A 556 -38.42 -82.68 35.11
CA ASN A 556 -39.20 -83.93 35.13
C ASN A 556 -39.06 -84.78 36.42
N THR A 557 -38.95 -84.18 37.62
CA THR A 557 -39.13 -84.92 38.90
C THR A 557 -39.66 -84.05 40.05
N SER A 558 -40.83 -84.42 40.61
CA SER A 558 -41.42 -84.05 41.93
C SER A 558 -41.37 -82.57 42.41
N LYS A 559 -42.49 -81.82 42.34
CA LYS A 559 -43.55 -81.67 43.39
C LYS A 559 -43.22 -80.76 44.62
N THR A 560 -43.52 -79.46 44.50
CA THR A 560 -44.52 -78.62 45.29
C THR A 560 -44.76 -78.82 46.82
N PRO A 561 -45.27 -77.81 47.57
CA PRO A 561 -44.98 -76.34 47.59
C PRO A 561 -45.15 -75.64 49.00
N ASN A 562 -45.15 -74.28 49.03
CA ASN A 562 -45.68 -73.34 50.08
C ASN A 562 -44.85 -73.15 51.40
N THR A 563 -44.89 -72.02 52.15
CA THR A 563 -45.89 -70.92 52.26
C THR A 563 -45.29 -69.59 52.82
N GLY A 564 -45.81 -68.42 52.40
CA GLY A 564 -45.78 -67.08 53.06
C GLY A 564 -44.44 -66.36 53.33
N ASP A 565 -44.35 -65.06 53.69
CA ASP A 565 -45.22 -63.86 53.65
C ASP A 565 -44.45 -62.66 54.32
N SER A 566 -44.69 -61.34 54.13
CA SER A 566 -45.37 -60.54 53.08
C SER A 566 -45.09 -59.02 53.24
N ILE A 567 -45.23 -58.24 52.13
CA ILE A 567 -45.48 -56.77 52.02
C ILE A 567 -44.45 -55.74 52.58
N GLY A 568 -44.21 -54.66 51.81
CA GLY A 568 -43.48 -53.45 52.23
C GLY A 568 -43.26 -52.46 51.08
N ASP A 569 -44.17 -51.51 50.90
CA ASP A 569 -44.34 -50.74 49.64
C ASP A 569 -43.58 -49.40 49.50
N HIS A 570 -43.47 -48.98 48.22
CA HIS A 570 -43.76 -47.63 47.70
C HIS A 570 -42.73 -46.46 47.66
N LEU A 571 -42.68 -45.85 46.45
CA LEU A 571 -42.55 -44.41 46.07
C LEU A 571 -41.16 -43.74 45.79
N LEU A 572 -40.93 -43.57 44.46
CA LEU A 572 -40.75 -42.30 43.72
C LEU A 572 -39.44 -41.43 43.72
N VAL A 573 -39.04 -41.11 42.48
CA VAL A 573 -38.70 -39.77 41.91
C VAL A 573 -37.25 -39.24 41.92
N ASN A 574 -36.64 -39.36 40.73
CA ASN A 574 -35.94 -38.38 39.88
C ASN A 574 -34.88 -37.37 40.37
N ASN A 575 -33.92 -37.19 39.45
CA ASN A 575 -33.22 -35.97 38.98
C ASN A 575 -31.77 -35.65 39.45
N VAL A 576 -30.87 -35.53 38.44
CA VAL A 576 -30.04 -34.35 38.03
C VAL A 576 -29.32 -33.58 39.19
N GLU A 577 -28.01 -33.28 39.19
CA GLU A 577 -27.17 -32.70 38.10
C GLU A 577 -25.65 -32.98 38.24
N LYS A 578 -24.86 -32.35 37.33
CA LYS A 578 -23.39 -32.31 37.21
C LYS A 578 -22.67 -31.50 38.29
N VAL A 579 -21.33 -31.67 38.30
CA VAL A 579 -20.36 -30.56 38.31
C VAL A 579 -19.66 -30.54 36.94
#